data_AF-A0AAJ1R877-F1
#
_entry.id   AF-A0AAJ1R877-F1
#
_cell.length_a   1.000
_cell.length_b   1.000
_cell.length_c   1.000
_cell.angle_alpha   90.00
_cell.angle_beta   90.00
_cell.angle_gamma   90.00
#
_symmetry.space_group_name_H-M   'P 1'
#
loop_
_entity.id
_entity.type
_entity.pdbx_description
1 polymer ?
#
loop_
_entity_poly.entity_id
_entity_poly.type
_entity_poly.pdbx_seq_one_letter_code
_entity_poly.pdbx_strand_id
1 'polypeptide(L)'
;MENNNLKYVYLIDQPTIINPITKFYDRLEKLHYEKVNSLAEKIDVIVIDNNVVRSEKDQAKLDKRIIKLKKKFSPKILSLKDFLNSIGYDPDPQFVLWTDQYPNFNPWTGEPVRMWKD
;
A
#
# COMPACT_ATOMS: atom_id res chain seq x y z
N MET A 1 -16.56 -13.45 15.04
CA MET A 1 -15.90 -12.60 14.03
C MET A 1 -14.86 -11.78 14.77
N GLU A 2 -13.57 -12.03 14.58
CA GLU A 2 -12.53 -11.21 15.19
C GLU A 2 -12.59 -9.81 14.57
N ASN A 3 -13.16 -8.86 15.30
CA ASN A 3 -12.99 -7.44 15.01
C ASN A 3 -11.54 -7.07 15.32
N ASN A 4 -10.63 -7.46 14.43
CA ASN A 4 -9.27 -6.95 14.46
C ASN A 4 -9.36 -5.49 14.00
N ASN A 5 -9.43 -4.57 14.98
CA ASN A 5 -9.28 -3.12 14.84
C ASN A 5 -7.88 -2.77 14.28
N LEU A 6 -7.58 -3.24 13.08
CA LEU A 6 -6.39 -2.88 12.34
C LEU A 6 -6.62 -1.46 11.83
N LYS A 7 -6.04 -0.47 12.51
CA LYS A 7 -6.21 0.94 12.18
C LYS A 7 -4.91 1.52 11.64
N TYR A 8 -3.81 1.30 12.34
CA TYR A 8 -2.55 1.99 12.07
C TYR A 8 -1.69 1.23 11.05
N VAL A 9 -1.66 1.72 9.82
CA VAL A 9 -0.97 1.09 8.69
C VAL A 9 0.37 1.79 8.42
N TYR A 10 1.45 1.03 8.48
CA TYR A 10 2.77 1.48 8.09
C TYR A 10 3.19 0.86 6.74
N LEU A 11 3.28 1.69 5.70
CA LEU A 11 3.82 1.29 4.41
C LEU A 11 5.34 1.46 4.41
N ILE A 12 6.09 0.36 4.31
CA ILE A 12 7.55 0.41 4.15
C ILE A 12 7.87 0.70 2.70
N ASP A 13 8.80 1.64 2.48
CA ASP A 13 9.26 2.10 1.16
C ASP A 13 8.06 2.44 0.28
N GLN A 14 7.45 3.62 0.52
CA GLN A 14 6.22 4.06 -0.15
C GLN A 14 6.20 3.59 -1.62
N PRO A 15 5.33 2.62 -1.96
CA PRO A 15 5.35 2.01 -3.28
C PRO A 15 5.17 3.08 -4.34
N THR A 16 5.95 3.03 -5.41
CA THR A 16 5.85 3.99 -6.52
C THR A 16 4.45 4.02 -7.16
N ILE A 17 3.73 2.89 -7.12
CA ILE A 17 2.31 2.77 -7.50
C ILE A 17 1.39 3.68 -6.68
N ILE A 18 1.73 3.98 -5.42
CA ILE A 18 0.94 4.79 -4.50
C ILE A 18 1.34 6.27 -4.55
N ASN A 19 2.55 6.57 -5.05
CA ASN A 19 3.17 7.88 -4.93
C ASN A 19 2.44 9.04 -5.66
N PRO A 20 1.69 8.82 -6.75
CA PRO A 20 0.89 9.89 -7.36
C PRO A 20 -0.59 9.92 -6.94
N ILE A 21 -1.06 9.05 -6.05
CA ILE A 21 -2.51 8.86 -5.84
C ILE A 21 -2.95 9.42 -4.48
N THR A 22 -3.32 10.70 -4.42
CA THR A 22 -4.05 11.29 -3.27
C THR A 22 -5.26 10.44 -2.88
N LYS A 23 -5.96 9.88 -3.89
CA LYS A 23 -7.13 9.00 -3.72
C LYS A 23 -6.85 7.71 -2.95
N PHE A 24 -5.60 7.24 -2.89
CA PHE A 24 -5.24 6.06 -2.12
C PHE A 24 -5.31 6.35 -0.61
N TYR A 25 -4.78 7.49 -0.17
CA TYR A 25 -4.85 7.89 1.23
C TYR A 25 -6.28 8.25 1.62
N ASP A 26 -7.03 8.95 0.75
CA ASP A 26 -8.47 9.20 0.97
C ASP A 26 -9.24 7.88 1.14
N ARG A 27 -8.87 6.83 0.39
CA ARG A 27 -9.49 5.52 0.51
C ARG A 27 -9.16 4.88 1.85
N LEU A 28 -7.91 4.95 2.30
CA LEU A 28 -7.53 4.43 3.62
C LEU A 28 -8.37 5.09 4.72
N GLU A 29 -8.51 6.42 4.69
CA GLU A 29 -9.32 7.15 5.67
C GLU A 29 -10.80 6.76 5.62
N LYS A 30 -11.39 6.62 4.42
CA LYS A 30 -12.77 6.13 4.24
C LYS A 30 -12.99 4.72 4.78
N LEU A 31 -11.95 3.88 4.73
CA LEU A 31 -11.95 2.53 5.29
C LEU A 31 -11.51 2.50 6.77
N HIS A 32 -11.38 3.66 7.41
CA HIS A 32 -10.96 3.84 8.80
C HIS A 32 -9.54 3.36 9.11
N TYR A 33 -8.67 3.28 8.10
CA TYR A 33 -7.22 3.13 8.28
C TYR A 33 -6.53 4.49 8.46
N GLU A 34 -5.48 4.50 9.25
CA GLU A 34 -4.64 5.65 9.52
C GLU A 34 -3.20 5.34 9.11
N LYS A 35 -2.64 6.13 8.19
CA LYS A 35 -1.24 5.99 7.78
C LYS A 35 -0.33 6.46 8.91
N VAL A 36 0.58 5.59 9.35
CA VAL A 36 1.60 5.92 10.36
C VAL A 36 3.02 5.78 9.81
N ASN A 37 4.02 6.12 10.62
CA ASN A 37 5.44 5.93 10.30
C ASN A 37 6.13 5.06 11.37
N SER A 38 7.42 4.75 11.19
CA SER A 38 8.14 3.87 12.10
C SER A 38 8.38 4.41 13.52
N LEU A 39 8.09 5.70 13.77
CA LEU A 39 8.19 6.35 15.08
C LEU A 39 6.86 6.42 15.82
N ALA A 40 5.76 5.94 15.22
CA ALA A 40 4.45 5.96 15.84
C ALA A 40 4.40 5.19 17.17
N GLU A 41 3.41 5.53 17.98
CA GLU A 41 3.15 4.86 19.27
C GLU A 41 2.56 3.45 19.07
N LYS A 42 1.85 3.23 17.97
CA LYS A 42 1.22 1.97 17.60
C LYS A 42 1.32 1.73 16.10
N ILE A 43 1.52 0.46 15.72
CA ILE A 43 1.47 -0.01 14.34
C ILE A 43 0.72 -1.34 14.37
N ASP A 44 -0.40 -1.43 13.66
CA ASP A 44 -1.20 -2.67 13.58
C ASP A 44 -0.83 -3.50 12.36
N VAL A 45 -0.51 -2.83 11.25
CA VAL A 45 -0.18 -3.47 9.97
C VAL A 45 1.09 -2.86 9.41
N ILE A 46 2.03 -3.72 8.99
CA ILE A 46 3.16 -3.34 8.15
C ILE A 46 2.92 -3.90 6.76
N VAL A 47 3.01 -3.04 5.76
CA VAL A 47 2.87 -3.41 4.34
C VAL A 47 4.22 -3.28 3.67
N ILE A 48 4.61 -4.32 2.92
CA ILE A 48 5.90 -4.38 2.22
C ILE A 48 5.64 -4.64 0.75
N ASP A 49 6.24 -3.82 -0.12
CA ASP A 49 6.28 -4.12 -1.54
C ASP A 49 7.38 -5.15 -1.85
N ASN A 50 6.97 -6.39 -2.08
CA ASN A 50 7.86 -7.51 -2.41
C ASN A 50 8.26 -7.52 -3.89
N ASN A 51 7.67 -6.68 -4.74
CA ASN A 51 8.01 -6.62 -6.17
C ASN A 51 9.21 -5.69 -6.44
N VAL A 52 9.62 -4.89 -5.45
CA VAL A 52 10.81 -4.05 -5.56
C VAL A 52 12.05 -4.93 -5.45
N VAL A 53 12.83 -4.98 -6.54
CA VAL A 53 14.16 -5.60 -6.55
C VAL A 53 15.08 -4.80 -5.62
N ARG A 54 15.53 -5.45 -4.54
CA ARG A 54 16.45 -4.86 -3.55
C ARG A 54 17.82 -5.52 -3.65
N SER A 55 18.88 -4.74 -3.45
CA SER A 55 20.22 -5.30 -3.23
C SER A 55 20.22 -6.15 -1.94
N GLU A 56 21.13 -7.12 -1.82
CA GLU A 56 21.28 -7.92 -0.59
C GLU A 56 21.46 -7.04 0.66
N LYS A 57 22.21 -5.95 0.51
CA LYS A 57 22.45 -4.96 1.58
C LYS A 57 21.16 -4.27 2.01
N ASP A 58 20.30 -3.90 1.06
CA ASP A 58 19.04 -3.22 1.36
C ASP A 58 17.98 -4.18 1.89
N GLN A 59 17.97 -5.43 1.40
CA GLN A 59 17.14 -6.49 1.97
C GLN A 59 17.51 -6.75 3.43
N ALA A 60 18.79 -6.86 3.76
CA ALA A 60 19.24 -7.05 5.13
C ALA A 60 18.87 -5.88 6.06
N LYS A 61 18.84 -4.63 5.55
CA LYS A 61 18.35 -3.47 6.32
C LYS A 61 16.84 -3.57 6.57
N LEU A 62 16.08 -3.96 5.55
CA LEU A 62 14.63 -4.16 5.65
C LEU A 62 14.30 -5.23 6.70
N ASP A 63 14.97 -6.38 6.64
CA ASP A 63 14.75 -7.48 7.58
C ASP A 63 15.05 -7.07 9.02
N LYS A 64 16.16 -6.37 9.25
CA LYS A 64 16.49 -5.80 10.58
C LYS A 64 15.41 -4.84 11.07
N ARG A 65 14.88 -3.98 10.18
CA ARG A 65 13.79 -3.05 10.51
C ARG A 65 12.53 -3.81 10.89
N ILE A 66 12.13 -4.80 10.10
CA ILE A 66 10.95 -5.64 10.35
C ILE A 66 11.08 -6.35 11.70
N ILE A 67 12.23 -6.96 11.99
CA ILE A 67 12.46 -7.64 13.28
C ILE A 67 12.30 -6.66 14.45
N LYS A 68 12.86 -5.45 14.34
CA LYS A 68 12.73 -4.42 15.39
C LYS A 68 11.27 -4.01 15.59
N LEU A 69 10.53 -3.77 14.50
CA LEU A 69 9.13 -3.37 14.57
C LEU A 69 8.22 -4.50 15.08
N LYS A 70 8.48 -5.75 14.68
CA LYS A 70 7.78 -6.94 15.21
C LYS A 70 7.91 -7.04 16.73
N LYS A 71 9.13 -6.86 17.25
CA LYS A 71 9.38 -6.90 18.70
C LYS A 71 8.70 -5.75 19.46
N LYS A 72 8.58 -4.57 18.84
CA LYS A 72 8.01 -3.39 19.50
C LYS A 72 6.48 -3.36 19.48
N PHE A 73 5.86 -3.77 18.36
CA PHE A 73 4.44 -3.53 18.12
C PHE A 73 3.60 -4.80 17.85
N SER A 74 4.24 -5.95 17.62
CA SER A 74 3.55 -7.19 17.19
C SER A 74 2.57 -7.00 16.02
N PRO A 75 2.94 -6.28 14.94
CA PRO A 75 2.03 -5.96 13.84
C PRO A 75 1.80 -7.17 12.93
N LYS A 76 0.65 -7.16 12.23
CA LYS A 76 0.43 -8.04 11.07
C LYS A 76 1.31 -7.57 9.91
N ILE A 77 1.99 -8.49 9.24
CA ILE A 77 2.79 -8.17 8.06
C ILE A 77 2.07 -8.66 6.81
N LEU A 78 1.87 -7.77 5.85
CA LEU A 78 1.22 -8.06 4.58
C LEU A 78 2.13 -7.66 3.41
N SER A 79 2.04 -8.41 2.31
CA SER A 79 2.55 -7.93 1.04
C SER A 79 1.69 -6.76 0.56
N LEU A 80 2.26 -5.87 -0.26
CA LEU A 80 1.50 -4.79 -0.89
C LEU A 80 0.30 -5.34 -1.65
N LYS A 81 0.48 -6.43 -2.40
CA LYS A 81 -0.59 -7.10 -3.15
C LYS A 81 -1.75 -7.53 -2.24
N ASP A 82 -1.44 -8.20 -1.13
CA ASP A 82 -2.47 -8.68 -0.20
C ASP A 82 -3.20 -7.52 0.48
N PHE A 83 -2.46 -6.46 0.82
CA PHE A 83 -3.05 -5.25 1.40
C PHE A 83 -3.99 -4.56 0.40
N LEU A 84 -3.55 -4.36 -0.84
CA LEU A 84 -4.36 -3.78 -1.91
C LEU A 84 -5.63 -4.59 -2.18
N ASN A 85 -5.53 -5.91 -2.23
CA ASN A 85 -6.68 -6.81 -2.36
C ASN A 85 -7.65 -6.64 -1.18
N SER A 86 -7.14 -6.52 0.05
CA SER A 86 -7.97 -6.38 1.25
C SER A 86 -8.79 -5.08 1.30
N ILE A 87 -8.31 -4.02 0.65
CA ILE A 87 -9.04 -2.74 0.53
C ILE A 87 -9.86 -2.63 -0.76
N GLY A 88 -9.95 -3.73 -1.53
CA GLY A 88 -10.71 -3.79 -2.77
C GLY A 88 -10.10 -3.00 -3.92
N TYR A 89 -8.79 -2.74 -3.90
CA TYR A 89 -8.09 -2.07 -5.00
C TYR A 89 -8.04 -3.00 -6.22
N ASP A 90 -8.70 -2.57 -7.29
CA ASP A 90 -8.84 -3.31 -8.54
C ASP A 90 -8.93 -2.29 -9.68
N PRO A 91 -7.79 -1.72 -10.07
CA PRO A 91 -7.77 -0.65 -11.04
C PRO A 91 -8.09 -1.17 -12.44
N ASP A 92 -8.82 -0.35 -13.20
CA ASP A 92 -9.04 -0.56 -14.62
C ASP A 92 -7.68 -0.78 -15.30
N PRO A 93 -7.50 -1.87 -16.07
CA PRO A 93 -6.26 -2.11 -16.82
C PRO A 93 -5.84 -0.92 -17.69
N GLN A 94 -6.80 -0.16 -18.22
CA GLN A 94 -6.53 1.06 -18.99
C GLN A 94 -5.77 2.09 -18.14
N PHE A 95 -6.14 2.24 -16.87
CA PHE A 95 -5.47 3.16 -15.94
C PHE A 95 -4.03 2.73 -15.62
N VAL A 96 -3.79 1.43 -15.46
CA VAL A 96 -2.46 0.92 -15.10
C VAL A 96 -1.51 0.90 -16.31
N LEU A 97 -2.02 0.61 -17.50
CA LEU A 97 -1.23 0.33 -18.70
C LEU A 97 -1.32 1.45 -19.74
N TRP A 98 -1.83 2.63 -19.41
CA TRP A 98 -2.08 3.67 -20.41
C TRP A 98 -0.85 4.14 -21.16
N THR A 99 0.32 4.21 -20.50
CA THR A 99 1.56 4.60 -21.17
C THR A 99 2.06 3.56 -22.17
N ASP A 100 1.71 2.29 -21.97
CA ASP A 100 2.31 1.17 -22.71
C ASP A 100 1.34 0.52 -23.71
N GLN A 101 0.03 0.50 -23.41
CA GLN A 101 -0.99 -0.24 -24.15
C GLN A 101 -2.21 0.61 -24.57
N TYR A 102 -2.43 1.78 -23.93
CA TYR A 102 -3.57 2.64 -24.24
C TYR A 102 -3.14 4.11 -24.43
N PRO A 103 -2.32 4.43 -25.46
CA PRO A 103 -1.72 5.76 -25.62
C PRO A 103 -2.74 6.90 -25.88
N ASN A 104 -3.98 6.55 -26.25
CA ASN A 104 -5.07 7.51 -26.46
C ASN A 104 -5.95 7.74 -25.23
N PHE A 105 -5.80 6.91 -24.19
CA PHE A 105 -6.51 7.05 -22.93
C PHE A 105 -5.72 8.00 -22.04
N ASN A 106 -6.37 9.04 -21.52
CA ASN A 106 -5.72 9.94 -20.57
C ASN A 106 -6.57 10.06 -19.30
N PRO A 107 -6.15 9.43 -18.19
CA PRO A 107 -6.93 9.42 -16.96
C PRO A 107 -6.97 10.80 -16.27
N TRP A 108 -6.20 11.77 -16.76
CA TRP A 108 -6.11 13.12 -16.24
C TRP A 108 -7.02 14.11 -16.98
N THR A 109 -7.57 13.74 -18.15
CA THR A 109 -8.48 14.59 -18.94
C THR A 109 -9.97 14.33 -18.67
N GLY A 110 -10.29 13.64 -17.57
CA GLY A 110 -11.67 13.45 -17.11
C GLY A 110 -12.33 12.16 -17.56
N GLU A 111 -11.59 11.23 -18.16
CA GLU A 111 -12.10 9.88 -18.43
C GLU A 111 -12.39 9.15 -17.10
N PRO A 112 -13.58 8.57 -16.90
CA PRO A 112 -13.92 7.86 -15.68
C PRO A 112 -13.11 6.56 -15.60
N VAL A 113 -12.34 6.40 -14.55
CA VAL A 113 -11.55 5.19 -14.29
C VAL A 113 -12.01 4.53 -13.01
N ARG A 114 -12.21 3.22 -13.07
CA ARG A 114 -12.46 2.41 -11.88
C ARG A 114 -11.13 2.09 -11.22
N MET A 115 -11.02 2.33 -9.92
CA MET A 115 -9.83 1.98 -9.12
C MET A 115 -10.12 0.97 -8.02
N TRP A 116 -11.40 0.81 -7.66
CA TRP A 116 -11.86 -0.08 -6.61
C TRP A 116 -13.06 -0.89 -7.09
N LYS A 117 -13.28 -2.04 -6.44
CA LYS A 117 -14.42 -2.93 -6.69
C LYS A 117 -15.77 -2.42 -6.20
N ASP A 118 -15.84 -1.16 -5.76
CA ASP A 118 -17.08 -0.46 -5.40
C ASP A 118 -18.18 -0.63 -6.45
#